data_AF-L8TQQ3-F1
#
_entry.id   AF-L8TQQ3-F1
#
_cell.length_a   1.000
_cell.length_b   1.000
_cell.length_c   1.000
_cell.angle_alpha   90.00
_cell.angle_beta   90.00
_cell.angle_gamma   90.00
#
_symmetry.space_group_name_H-M   'P 1'
#
loop_
_entity.id
_entity.type
_entity.pdbx_description
1 polymer ?
#
loop_
_entity_poly.entity_id
_entity_poly.type
_entity_poly.pdbx_seq_one_letter_code
_entity_poly.pdbx_strand_id
1 'polypeptide(L)'
;MSTTKAARIDKAGTKLTVPIAALAFVIALAVQFIGQAKIDVGIGAIIIFPMVWGLILGLLVSVQKFKPLGLDLQRVAAALVGVAVLLLVARLAFNIGPSLPTLLKAGPALLLQEVGHLLGTIALALPLAVLLRMGKATVGATFSLDREPSFAMVSEKYGPDSDQYRGVLAMYVFGTLFGAVFITLLTSLVANWKIFDPLALAMGAGVGSGSMMAASAASIVAAYPADQEAILGMAAVSNLITTVLGVYVGIYIALPLADKFYKALTRKQEARQAAAVTAGAPAERTAADLDREAAQAEENRRFRERVAESSAAIRLPLWLSLSVLAVLGIGTASVAAKGFSLDIVAGYAVMLGLVLLSIALAKATRKISAIVFITTIGAYISSPWFFAAGPLNAAVKTVDFLSIATVMLTLAGLSLGKDIPLLKNIGWKIIPVGLVAITASFLLSTVIAEFALGLWQ
;
A
#
# COMPACT_ATOMS: atom_id res chain seq x y z
N MET A 1 23.45 28.17 -16.30
CA MET A 1 24.17 27.77 -15.07
C MET A 1 23.93 26.28 -14.85
N SER A 2 24.95 25.47 -15.12
CA SER A 2 24.95 24.03 -14.87
C SER A 2 24.94 23.81 -13.35
N THR A 3 23.79 23.48 -12.78
CA THR A 3 23.74 22.95 -11.43
C THR A 3 24.34 21.55 -11.47
N THR A 4 25.57 21.41 -11.01
CA THR A 4 26.23 20.12 -10.76
C THR A 4 25.29 19.29 -9.87
N LYS A 5 24.51 18.40 -10.48
CA LYS A 5 23.60 17.51 -9.76
C LYS A 5 24.49 16.61 -8.90
N ALA A 6 24.48 16.81 -7.58
CA ALA A 6 25.27 16.02 -6.65
C ALA A 6 25.08 14.52 -6.96
N ALA A 7 26.18 13.75 -6.99
CA ALA A 7 26.16 12.36 -7.37
C ALA A 7 25.13 11.59 -6.53
N ARG A 8 24.23 10.86 -7.20
CA ARG A 8 23.16 10.09 -6.59
C ARG A 8 23.77 9.03 -5.65
N ILE A 9 23.35 9.02 -4.39
CA ILE A 9 23.78 7.98 -3.45
C ILE A 9 22.98 6.72 -3.72
N ASP A 10 23.60 5.76 -4.43
CA ASP A 10 22.94 4.51 -4.80
C ASP A 10 23.03 3.42 -3.71
N LYS A 11 23.95 3.59 -2.75
CA LYS A 11 24.16 2.66 -1.63
C LYS A 11 24.27 3.42 -0.32
N ALA A 12 23.37 3.16 0.61
CA ALA A 12 23.42 3.76 1.95
C ALA A 12 24.24 2.90 2.92
N GLY A 13 25.11 3.56 3.67
CA GLY A 13 25.85 2.98 4.79
C GLY A 13 25.22 3.30 6.14
N THR A 14 25.94 2.98 7.21
CA THR A 14 25.55 3.28 8.59
C THR A 14 25.30 4.77 8.83
N LYS A 15 26.09 5.66 8.21
CA LYS A 15 25.98 7.12 8.35
C LYS A 15 24.61 7.70 7.96
N LEU A 16 23.90 7.08 7.01
CA LEU A 16 22.56 7.52 6.60
C LEU A 16 21.47 6.70 7.28
N THR A 17 21.73 5.41 7.53
CA THR A 17 20.72 4.48 8.05
C THR A 17 20.51 4.63 9.56
N VAL A 18 21.56 4.83 10.34
CA VAL A 18 21.46 4.94 11.80
C VAL A 18 20.70 6.20 12.24
N PRO A 19 20.93 7.40 11.67
CA PRO A 19 20.19 8.59 12.09
C PRO A 19 18.69 8.50 11.81
N ILE A 20 18.30 7.99 10.64
CA ILE A 20 16.88 7.86 10.29
C ILE A 20 16.20 6.76 11.11
N ALA A 21 16.92 5.68 11.40
CA ALA A 21 16.45 4.64 12.30
C ALA A 21 16.27 5.16 13.73
N ALA A 22 17.26 5.87 14.27
CA ALA A 22 17.17 6.47 15.61
C ALA A 22 15.99 7.44 15.70
N LEU A 23 15.80 8.28 14.69
CA LEU A 23 14.65 9.18 14.61
C LEU A 23 13.32 8.41 14.58
N ALA A 24 13.22 7.37 13.74
CA ALA A 24 12.04 6.50 13.70
C ALA A 24 11.80 5.82 15.05
N PHE A 25 12.85 5.39 15.74
CA PHE A 25 12.75 4.78 17.06
C PHE A 25 12.16 5.74 18.08
N VAL A 26 12.71 6.95 18.16
CA VAL A 26 12.23 7.98 19.10
C VAL A 26 10.76 8.31 18.85
N ILE A 27 10.37 8.47 17.58
CA ILE A 27 8.96 8.72 17.22
C ILE A 27 8.11 7.52 17.61
N ALA A 28 8.52 6.29 17.26
CA ALA A 28 7.77 5.07 17.56
C ALA A 28 7.57 4.86 19.08
N LEU A 29 8.59 5.16 19.89
CA LEU A 29 8.47 5.13 21.35
C LEU A 29 7.50 6.21 21.85
N ALA A 30 7.64 7.45 21.37
CA ALA A 30 6.78 8.55 21.77
C ALA A 30 5.29 8.26 21.48
N VAL A 31 4.97 7.72 20.29
CA VAL A 31 3.59 7.39 19.94
C VAL A 31 3.05 6.19 20.71
N GLN A 32 3.91 5.26 21.11
CA GLN A 32 3.52 4.16 21.99
C GLN A 32 3.12 4.68 23.38
N PHE A 33 3.78 5.75 23.87
CA PHE A 33 3.38 6.43 25.11
C PHE A 33 2.09 7.25 24.97
N ILE A 34 1.85 7.86 23.80
CA ILE A 34 0.58 8.56 23.51
C ILE A 34 -0.59 7.57 23.54
N GLY A 35 -0.38 6.35 23.04
CA GLY A 35 -1.40 5.31 23.02
C GLY A 35 -2.50 5.57 21.98
N GLN A 36 -3.68 5.02 22.24
CA GLN A 36 -4.83 5.13 21.34
C GLN A 36 -5.64 6.39 21.69
N ALA A 37 -6.01 7.17 20.67
CA ALA A 37 -6.95 8.27 20.84
C ALA A 37 -8.29 7.88 20.22
N LYS A 38 -9.38 8.03 20.97
CA LYS A 38 -10.74 7.79 20.50
C LYS A 38 -11.44 9.12 20.29
N ILE A 39 -11.98 9.33 19.09
CA ILE A 39 -12.78 10.50 18.73
C ILE A 39 -14.18 10.00 18.42
N ASP A 40 -15.14 10.33 19.26
CA ASP A 40 -16.55 10.01 19.01
C ASP A 40 -17.12 10.99 17.99
N VAL A 41 -17.45 10.48 16.80
CA VAL A 41 -18.15 11.21 15.75
C VAL A 41 -19.59 10.70 15.79
N GLY A 42 -20.62 11.54 15.59
CA GLY A 42 -22.02 11.10 15.78
C GLY A 42 -22.45 9.87 14.94
N ILE A 43 -21.70 9.53 13.89
CA ILE A 43 -21.88 8.37 13.02
C ILE A 43 -21.02 7.13 13.40
N GLY A 44 -20.25 7.21 14.49
CA GLY A 44 -19.33 6.17 14.96
C GLY A 44 -18.03 6.74 15.55
N ALA A 45 -17.24 5.91 16.22
CA ALA A 45 -15.94 6.34 16.74
C ALA A 45 -14.82 6.20 15.70
N ILE A 46 -13.95 7.20 15.62
CA ILE A 46 -12.67 7.11 14.91
C ILE A 46 -11.59 6.85 15.96
N ILE A 47 -10.85 5.74 15.81
CA ILE A 47 -9.74 5.36 16.69
C ILE A 47 -8.43 5.62 15.96
N ILE A 48 -7.57 6.45 16.55
CA ILE A 48 -6.23 6.75 16.06
C ILE A 48 -5.22 5.96 16.88
N PHE A 49 -4.60 4.97 16.25
CA PHE A 49 -3.62 4.08 16.87
C PHE A 49 -2.22 4.70 16.92
N PRO A 50 -1.32 4.24 17.82
CA PRO A 50 0.08 4.63 17.84
C PRO A 50 0.76 4.58 16.47
N MET A 51 0.46 3.57 15.65
CA MET A 51 0.99 3.44 14.30
C MET A 51 0.55 4.57 13.35
N VAL A 52 -0.67 5.10 13.52
CA VAL A 52 -1.20 6.24 12.75
C VAL A 52 -0.54 7.53 13.25
N TRP A 53 -0.40 7.68 14.56
CA TRP A 53 0.41 8.77 15.14
C TRP A 53 1.85 8.74 14.61
N GLY A 54 2.44 7.55 14.49
CA GLY A 54 3.78 7.35 13.94
C GLY A 54 3.89 7.82 12.49
N LEU A 55 2.90 7.47 11.66
CA LEU A 55 2.78 7.95 10.28
C LEU A 55 2.66 9.48 10.22
N ILE A 56 1.78 10.06 11.02
CA ILE A 56 1.51 11.51 11.04
C ILE A 56 2.74 12.28 11.54
N LEU A 57 3.34 11.88 12.66
CA LEU A 57 4.54 12.53 13.20
C LEU A 57 5.73 12.35 12.26
N GLY A 58 5.92 11.16 11.69
CA GLY A 58 6.94 10.92 10.66
C GLY A 58 6.77 11.85 9.46
N LEU A 59 5.52 12.00 8.98
CA LEU A 59 5.19 12.92 7.89
C LEU A 59 5.51 14.37 8.28
N LEU A 60 5.05 14.85 9.43
CA LEU A 60 5.32 16.21 9.91
C LEU A 60 6.83 16.49 10.00
N VAL A 61 7.60 15.53 10.52
CA VAL A 61 9.06 15.62 10.61
C VAL A 61 9.73 15.61 9.23
N SER A 62 9.20 14.86 8.27
CA SER A 62 9.72 14.82 6.90
C SER A 62 9.42 16.08 6.08
N VAL A 63 8.33 16.79 6.40
CA VAL A 63 7.83 17.95 5.63
C VAL A 63 8.25 19.30 6.22
N GLN A 64 8.59 19.35 7.51
CA GLN A 64 8.96 20.62 8.15
C GLN A 64 10.16 21.30 7.48
N LYS A 65 10.15 22.64 7.51
CA LYS A 65 11.14 23.49 6.84
C LYS A 65 12.28 23.97 7.76
N PHE A 66 12.17 23.76 9.07
CA PHE A 66 13.13 24.31 10.05
C PHE A 66 14.48 23.58 9.99
N LYS A 67 14.45 22.25 9.84
CA LYS A 67 15.61 21.37 9.70
C LYS A 67 15.30 20.29 8.66
N PRO A 68 15.21 20.63 7.37
CA PRO A 68 14.70 19.73 6.34
C PRO A 68 15.45 18.40 6.32
N LEU A 69 14.70 17.29 6.30
CA LEU A 69 15.26 15.96 6.09
C LEU A 69 15.76 15.86 4.64
N GLY A 70 17.06 15.62 4.46
CA GLY A 70 17.66 15.45 3.14
C GLY A 70 17.00 14.32 2.35
N LEU A 71 16.91 14.48 1.02
CA LEU A 71 16.25 13.54 0.12
C LEU A 71 16.77 12.09 0.29
N ASP A 72 18.07 11.93 0.48
CA ASP A 72 18.67 10.60 0.65
C ASP A 72 18.27 9.93 1.99
N LEU A 73 18.06 10.69 3.06
CA LEU A 73 17.56 10.14 4.34
C LEU A 73 16.11 9.65 4.18
N GLN A 74 15.28 10.41 3.45
CA GLN A 74 13.90 10.01 3.17
C GLN A 74 13.82 8.80 2.24
N ARG A 75 14.72 8.70 1.26
CA ARG A 75 14.87 7.49 0.42
C ARG A 75 15.37 6.28 1.22
N VAL A 76 16.26 6.47 2.20
CA VAL A 76 16.67 5.40 3.12
C VAL A 76 15.49 4.96 3.99
N ALA A 77 14.67 5.89 4.50
CA ALA A 77 13.43 5.54 5.19
C ALA A 77 12.51 4.69 4.31
N ALA A 78 12.29 5.09 3.05
CA ALA A 78 11.51 4.30 2.08
C ALA A 78 12.10 2.90 1.84
N ALA A 79 13.43 2.78 1.73
CA ALA A 79 14.10 1.48 1.59
C ALA A 79 13.94 0.61 2.85
N LEU A 80 13.97 1.20 4.05
CA LEU A 80 13.67 0.50 5.30
C LEU A 80 12.22 0.05 5.38
N VAL A 81 11.25 0.83 4.87
CA VAL A 81 9.84 0.42 4.76
C VAL A 81 9.73 -0.87 3.95
N GLY A 82 10.42 -0.97 2.81
CA GLY A 82 10.40 -2.17 1.98
C GLY A 82 10.85 -3.43 2.74
N VAL A 83 11.87 -3.32 3.59
CA VAL A 83 12.33 -4.44 4.44
C VAL A 83 11.39 -4.67 5.63
N ALA A 84 10.83 -3.62 6.22
CA ALA A 84 9.84 -3.72 7.29
C ALA A 84 8.57 -4.44 6.83
N VAL A 85 8.14 -4.22 5.58
CA VAL A 85 7.03 -4.97 4.95
C VAL A 85 7.33 -6.46 4.89
N LEU A 86 8.57 -6.88 4.58
CA LEU A 86 8.93 -8.31 4.60
C LEU A 86 8.82 -8.91 6.00
N LEU A 87 9.25 -8.17 7.04
CA LEU A 87 9.08 -8.61 8.43
C LEU A 87 7.61 -8.66 8.84
N LEU A 88 6.81 -7.69 8.40
CA LEU A 88 5.38 -7.69 8.65
C LEU A 88 4.70 -8.89 8.00
N VAL A 89 5.00 -9.18 6.72
CA VAL A 89 4.51 -10.37 6.02
C VAL A 89 4.96 -11.64 6.73
N ALA A 90 6.21 -11.69 7.22
CA ALA A 90 6.69 -12.82 8.00
C ALA A 90 5.88 -13.02 9.28
N ARG A 91 5.57 -11.94 10.01
CA ARG A 91 4.71 -12.02 11.19
C ARG A 91 3.31 -12.49 10.85
N LEU A 92 2.73 -11.97 9.77
CA LEU A 92 1.38 -12.31 9.32
C LEU A 92 1.28 -13.75 8.79
N ALA A 93 2.34 -14.29 8.19
CA ALA A 93 2.35 -15.66 7.68
C ALA A 93 2.11 -16.70 8.78
N PHE A 94 2.50 -16.40 10.02
CA PHE A 94 2.23 -17.24 11.19
C PHE A 94 0.77 -17.25 11.65
N ASN A 95 -0.06 -16.31 11.16
CA ASN A 95 -1.51 -16.33 11.38
C ASN A 95 -2.25 -17.16 10.31
N ILE A 96 -1.61 -17.39 9.17
CA ILE A 96 -2.19 -18.14 8.06
C ILE A 96 -2.24 -19.63 8.40
N GLY A 97 -1.14 -20.19 8.89
CA GLY A 97 -1.02 -21.63 9.18
C GLY A 97 -2.15 -22.18 10.08
N PRO A 98 -2.38 -21.60 11.27
CA PRO A 98 -3.49 -22.00 12.15
C PRO A 98 -4.87 -21.80 11.51
N SER A 99 -5.01 -20.78 10.66
CA SER A 99 -6.28 -20.41 10.00
C SER A 99 -6.52 -21.15 8.69
N LEU A 100 -5.63 -22.05 8.24
CA LEU A 100 -5.73 -22.74 6.95
C LEU A 100 -7.10 -23.40 6.70
N PRO A 101 -7.73 -24.11 7.67
CA PRO A 101 -9.04 -24.69 7.44
C PRO A 101 -10.13 -23.65 7.08
N THR A 102 -10.11 -22.50 7.76
CA THR A 102 -11.05 -21.39 7.50
C THR A 102 -10.74 -20.74 6.16
N LEU A 103 -9.46 -20.51 5.85
CA LEU A 103 -9.01 -19.91 4.59
C LEU A 103 -9.34 -20.76 3.37
N LEU A 104 -9.25 -22.09 3.48
CA LEU A 104 -9.60 -23.01 2.40
C LEU A 104 -11.10 -22.94 2.09
N LYS A 105 -11.95 -22.86 3.12
CA LYS A 105 -13.40 -22.65 2.96
C LYS A 105 -13.70 -21.28 2.33
N ALA A 106 -12.94 -20.25 2.71
CA ALA A 106 -13.03 -18.90 2.17
C ALA A 106 -12.43 -18.75 0.75
N GLY A 107 -11.80 -19.80 0.19
CA GLY A 107 -11.07 -19.73 -1.08
C GLY A 107 -11.84 -19.10 -2.25
N PRO A 108 -13.10 -19.50 -2.51
CA PRO A 108 -13.91 -18.86 -3.56
C PRO A 108 -14.21 -17.39 -3.27
N ALA A 109 -14.54 -17.05 -2.02
CA ALA A 109 -14.79 -15.67 -1.61
C ALA A 109 -13.54 -14.80 -1.78
N LEU A 110 -12.37 -15.35 -1.47
CA LEU A 110 -11.07 -14.72 -1.62
C LEU A 110 -10.73 -14.35 -3.07
N LEU A 111 -11.20 -15.14 -4.04
CA LEU A 111 -11.07 -14.81 -5.46
C LEU A 111 -12.14 -13.79 -5.90
N LEU A 112 -13.38 -13.93 -5.40
CA LEU A 112 -14.49 -13.03 -5.74
C LEU A 112 -14.28 -11.61 -5.19
N GLN A 113 -13.64 -11.43 -4.05
CA GLN A 113 -13.39 -10.09 -3.50
C GLN A 113 -12.53 -9.19 -4.40
N GLU A 114 -11.66 -9.78 -5.25
CA GLU A 114 -10.85 -9.04 -6.20
C GLU A 114 -11.74 -8.39 -7.27
N VAL A 115 -12.87 -9.04 -7.59
CA VAL A 115 -13.92 -8.45 -8.44
C VAL A 115 -14.54 -7.24 -7.74
N GLY A 116 -14.72 -7.27 -6.42
CA GLY A 116 -15.21 -6.13 -5.64
C GLY A 116 -14.29 -4.92 -5.73
N HIS A 117 -12.98 -5.15 -5.65
CA HIS A 117 -11.97 -4.11 -5.80
C HIS A 117 -11.93 -3.53 -7.22
N LEU A 118 -11.97 -4.41 -8.22
CA LEU A 118 -12.03 -4.03 -9.63
C LEU A 118 -13.28 -3.22 -9.94
N LEU A 119 -14.46 -3.70 -9.51
CA LEU A 119 -15.72 -3.02 -9.74
C LEU A 119 -15.79 -1.72 -8.96
N GLY A 120 -15.25 -1.67 -7.73
CA GLY A 120 -15.28 -0.45 -6.93
C GLY A 120 -14.53 0.71 -7.60
N THR A 121 -13.29 0.47 -8.03
CA THR A 121 -12.49 1.51 -8.69
C THR A 121 -13.09 1.93 -10.03
N ILE A 122 -13.50 0.97 -10.87
CA ILE A 122 -14.01 1.25 -12.21
C ILE A 122 -15.44 1.81 -12.18
N ALA A 123 -16.34 1.30 -11.35
CA ALA A 123 -17.74 1.73 -11.35
C ALA A 123 -17.94 3.08 -10.65
N LEU A 124 -17.14 3.42 -9.63
CA LEU A 124 -17.34 4.63 -8.83
C LEU A 124 -16.26 5.70 -9.04
N ALA A 125 -14.97 5.33 -9.05
CA ALA A 125 -13.91 6.33 -9.19
C ALA A 125 -13.75 6.81 -10.64
N LEU A 126 -13.94 5.93 -11.64
CA LEU A 126 -13.81 6.28 -13.05
C LEU A 126 -14.83 7.35 -13.49
N PRO A 127 -16.16 7.24 -13.22
CA PRO A 127 -17.11 8.28 -13.59
C PRO A 127 -16.81 9.63 -12.93
N LEU A 128 -16.35 9.61 -11.66
CA LEU A 128 -15.93 10.81 -10.96
C LEU A 128 -14.71 11.45 -11.64
N ALA A 129 -13.70 10.68 -12.03
CA ALA A 129 -12.53 11.17 -12.75
C ALA A 129 -12.89 11.75 -14.14
N VAL A 130 -13.86 11.15 -14.84
CA VAL A 130 -14.41 11.70 -16.09
C VAL A 130 -15.15 13.02 -15.82
N LEU A 131 -15.97 13.08 -14.78
CA LEU A 131 -16.69 14.30 -14.38
C LEU A 131 -15.74 15.45 -14.05
N LEU A 132 -14.63 15.13 -13.37
CA LEU A 132 -13.55 16.08 -13.06
C LEU A 132 -12.67 16.41 -14.27
N ARG A 133 -12.95 15.82 -15.45
CA ARG A 133 -12.22 16.05 -16.70
C ARG A 133 -10.72 15.75 -16.55
N MET A 134 -10.40 14.56 -16.06
CA MET A 134 -9.01 14.07 -16.01
C MET A 134 -8.53 13.53 -17.37
N GLY A 135 -9.41 13.45 -18.37
CA GLY A 135 -9.07 12.98 -19.72
C GLY A 135 -8.58 11.53 -19.70
N LYS A 136 -7.62 11.20 -20.57
CA LYS A 136 -7.07 9.84 -20.70
C LYS A 136 -6.39 9.32 -19.42
N ALA A 137 -5.90 10.22 -18.55
CA ALA A 137 -5.34 9.85 -17.25
C ALA A 137 -6.37 9.18 -16.32
N THR A 138 -7.67 9.36 -16.57
CA THR A 138 -8.76 8.67 -15.87
C THR A 138 -8.56 7.16 -15.90
N VAL A 139 -8.31 6.57 -17.08
CA VAL A 139 -8.16 5.11 -17.22
C VAL A 139 -7.03 4.60 -16.35
N GLY A 140 -5.88 5.27 -16.39
CA GLY A 140 -4.71 4.90 -15.59
C GLY A 140 -4.94 5.09 -14.09
N ALA A 141 -5.62 6.15 -13.67
CA ALA A 141 -5.82 6.46 -12.26
C ALA A 141 -6.93 5.65 -11.55
N THR A 142 -7.77 4.92 -12.32
CA THR A 142 -8.99 4.30 -11.76
C THR A 142 -9.20 2.85 -12.15
N PHE A 143 -8.27 2.20 -12.85
CA PHE A 143 -8.40 0.76 -13.15
C PHE A 143 -7.98 -0.13 -11.97
N SER A 144 -7.27 0.42 -10.99
CA SER A 144 -6.83 -0.24 -9.76
C SER A 144 -6.42 0.83 -8.72
N LEU A 145 -5.93 0.40 -7.55
CA LEU A 145 -5.26 1.25 -6.55
C LEU A 145 -3.75 1.44 -6.83
N ASP A 146 -3.34 1.19 -8.07
CA ASP A 146 -2.02 1.45 -8.66
C ASP A 146 -0.80 1.14 -7.80
N ARG A 147 -0.45 -0.15 -7.81
CA ARG A 147 0.82 -0.67 -7.25
C ARG A 147 1.90 -0.72 -8.32
N GLU A 148 3.13 -1.04 -7.93
CA GLU A 148 4.28 -1.07 -8.83
C GLU A 148 4.07 -1.90 -10.12
N PRO A 149 3.36 -3.06 -10.10
CA PRO A 149 3.02 -3.76 -11.34
C PRO A 149 2.20 -2.93 -12.34
N SER A 150 1.37 -2.00 -11.88
CA SER A 150 0.58 -1.10 -12.73
C SER A 150 1.43 -0.23 -13.64
N PHE A 151 2.67 0.08 -13.22
CA PHE A 151 3.58 0.85 -14.05
C PHE A 151 3.95 0.07 -15.31
N ALA A 152 4.34 -1.19 -15.17
CA ALA A 152 4.69 -2.02 -16.32
C ALA A 152 3.47 -2.24 -17.23
N MET A 153 2.32 -2.59 -16.65
CA MET A 153 1.07 -2.86 -17.39
C MET A 153 0.67 -1.71 -18.31
N VAL A 154 0.65 -0.48 -17.78
CA VAL A 154 0.20 0.69 -18.55
C VAL A 154 1.31 1.22 -19.45
N SER A 155 2.58 1.16 -19.03
CA SER A 155 3.71 1.55 -19.87
C SER A 155 3.84 0.68 -21.13
N GLU A 156 3.63 -0.63 -21.03
CA GLU A 156 3.69 -1.54 -22.18
C GLU A 156 2.55 -1.27 -23.17
N LYS A 157 1.34 -1.01 -22.67
CA LYS A 157 0.15 -0.82 -23.51
C LYS A 157 0.04 0.56 -24.14
N TYR A 158 0.32 1.62 -23.37
CA TYR A 158 0.07 3.01 -23.79
C TYR A 158 1.37 3.81 -23.99
N GLY A 159 2.52 3.27 -23.57
CA GLY A 159 3.80 3.98 -23.57
C GLY A 159 4.04 4.75 -22.27
N PRO A 160 5.31 4.97 -21.87
CA PRO A 160 5.67 5.55 -20.59
C PRO A 160 5.45 7.07 -20.48
N ASP A 161 5.23 7.75 -21.60
CA ASP A 161 4.96 9.20 -21.65
C ASP A 161 3.47 9.50 -21.92
N SER A 162 2.61 8.47 -21.84
CA SER A 162 1.17 8.59 -22.02
C SER A 162 0.46 9.22 -20.81
N ASP A 163 -0.70 9.85 -21.06
CA ASP A 163 -1.56 10.38 -20.01
C ASP A 163 -2.07 9.28 -19.08
N GLN A 164 -2.34 8.08 -19.61
CA GLN A 164 -2.70 6.90 -18.83
C GLN A 164 -1.61 6.59 -17.82
N TYR A 165 -0.34 6.52 -18.26
CA TYR A 165 0.78 6.26 -17.36
C TYR A 165 0.93 7.37 -16.31
N ARG A 166 0.73 8.64 -16.69
CA ARG A 166 0.66 9.74 -15.73
C ARG A 166 -0.45 9.54 -14.68
N GLY A 167 -1.62 9.04 -15.08
CA GLY A 167 -2.71 8.68 -14.18
C GLY A 167 -2.30 7.64 -13.14
N VAL A 168 -1.59 6.58 -13.56
CA VAL A 168 -1.07 5.55 -12.65
C VAL A 168 -0.08 6.14 -11.64
N LEU A 169 0.87 6.95 -12.12
CA LEU A 169 1.85 7.60 -11.26
C LEU A 169 1.18 8.55 -10.25
N ALA A 170 0.16 9.28 -10.70
CA ALA A 170 -0.63 10.18 -9.87
C ALA A 170 -1.34 9.43 -8.74
N MET A 171 -2.04 8.34 -9.08
CA MET A 171 -2.76 7.53 -8.10
C MET A 171 -1.82 6.79 -7.15
N TYR A 172 -0.68 6.29 -7.64
CA TYR A 172 0.37 5.71 -6.79
C TYR A 172 0.89 6.70 -5.76
N VAL A 173 1.29 7.91 -6.18
CA VAL A 173 1.77 8.96 -5.27
C VAL A 173 0.67 9.38 -4.29
N PHE A 174 -0.58 9.46 -4.75
CA PHE A 174 -1.70 9.72 -3.85
C PHE A 174 -1.84 8.60 -2.80
N GLY A 175 -1.80 7.34 -3.22
CA GLY A 175 -1.94 6.17 -2.36
C GLY A 175 -0.82 6.07 -1.32
N THR A 176 0.43 6.39 -1.67
CA THR A 176 1.53 6.39 -0.71
C THR A 176 1.38 7.51 0.33
N LEU A 177 0.93 8.69 -0.08
CA LEU A 177 0.77 9.85 0.80
C LEU A 177 -0.44 9.75 1.74
N PHE A 178 -1.60 9.37 1.19
CA PHE A 178 -2.88 9.46 1.89
C PHE A 178 -3.51 8.12 2.20
N GLY A 179 -3.14 7.06 1.46
CA GLY A 179 -3.88 5.80 1.48
C GLY A 179 -3.95 5.15 2.85
N ALA A 180 -2.81 4.98 3.53
CA ALA A 180 -2.76 4.35 4.85
C ALA A 180 -3.50 5.17 5.93
N VAL A 181 -3.40 6.51 5.88
CA VAL A 181 -4.15 7.39 6.81
C VAL A 181 -5.64 7.23 6.55
N PHE A 182 -6.06 7.37 5.30
CA PHE A 182 -7.47 7.37 4.93
C PHE A 182 -8.15 6.03 5.18
N ILE A 183 -7.53 4.91 4.78
CA ILE A 183 -8.12 3.58 4.96
C ILE A 183 -8.28 3.24 6.44
N THR A 184 -7.36 3.69 7.30
CA THR A 184 -7.48 3.51 8.77
C THR A 184 -8.73 4.21 9.30
N LEU A 185 -8.93 5.48 8.93
CA LEU A 185 -10.10 6.25 9.36
C LEU A 185 -11.40 5.62 8.84
N LEU A 186 -11.41 5.23 7.56
CA LEU A 186 -12.55 4.57 6.92
C LEU A 186 -12.90 3.25 7.62
N THR A 187 -11.92 2.39 7.83
CA THR A 187 -12.16 1.06 8.41
C THR A 187 -12.49 1.12 9.88
N SER A 188 -11.90 2.05 10.65
CA SER A 188 -12.33 2.31 12.02
C SER A 188 -13.79 2.75 12.07
N LEU A 189 -14.25 3.58 11.15
CA LEU A 189 -15.65 4.01 11.09
C LEU A 189 -16.57 2.83 10.72
N VAL A 190 -16.26 2.13 9.63
CA VAL A 190 -17.10 1.04 9.10
C VAL A 190 -17.15 -0.15 10.06
N ALA A 191 -16.05 -0.52 10.70
CA ALA A 191 -16.02 -1.58 11.70
C ALA A 191 -16.87 -1.24 12.93
N ASN A 192 -17.05 0.05 13.25
CA ASN A 192 -17.91 0.50 14.34
C ASN A 192 -19.39 0.53 13.99
N TRP A 193 -19.77 0.45 12.70
CA TRP A 193 -21.18 0.26 12.32
C TRP A 193 -21.72 -1.10 12.73
N LYS A 194 -20.84 -2.11 12.96
CA LYS A 194 -21.22 -3.48 13.33
C LYS A 194 -22.20 -4.13 12.33
N ILE A 195 -22.14 -3.71 11.06
CA ILE A 195 -22.96 -4.25 9.96
C ILE A 195 -22.28 -5.44 9.28
N PHE A 196 -20.95 -5.39 9.16
CA PHE A 196 -20.15 -6.42 8.47
C PHE A 196 -19.43 -7.31 9.46
N ASP A 197 -19.26 -8.57 9.09
CA ASP A 197 -18.46 -9.54 9.84
C ASP A 197 -16.97 -9.14 9.81
N PRO A 198 -16.23 -9.29 10.93
CA PRO A 198 -14.80 -8.97 11.00
C PRO A 198 -13.95 -9.64 9.93
N LEU A 199 -14.29 -10.86 9.47
CA LEU A 199 -13.55 -11.56 8.41
C LEU A 199 -13.80 -10.94 7.04
N ALA A 200 -15.02 -10.51 6.74
CA ALA A 200 -15.33 -9.79 5.51
C ALA A 200 -14.66 -8.41 5.48
N LEU A 201 -14.63 -7.70 6.61
CA LEU A 201 -13.86 -6.48 6.78
C LEU A 201 -12.36 -6.72 6.56
N ALA A 202 -11.83 -7.81 7.10
CA ALA A 202 -10.43 -8.21 6.91
C ALA A 202 -10.10 -8.51 5.44
N MET A 203 -11.01 -9.14 4.71
CA MET A 203 -10.85 -9.36 3.27
C MET A 203 -10.79 -8.03 2.51
N GLY A 204 -11.75 -7.13 2.74
CA GLY A 204 -11.72 -5.78 2.17
C GLY A 204 -10.48 -4.96 2.55
N ALA A 205 -9.94 -5.14 3.75
CA ALA A 205 -8.69 -4.50 4.18
C ALA A 205 -7.49 -4.94 3.32
N GLY A 206 -7.53 -6.16 2.75
CA GLY A 206 -6.41 -6.74 2.03
C GLY A 206 -6.20 -6.22 0.60
N VAL A 207 -7.18 -5.60 -0.06
CA VAL A 207 -7.04 -5.14 -1.46
C VAL A 207 -6.11 -3.94 -1.68
N GLY A 208 -5.60 -3.33 -0.59
CA GLY A 208 -4.65 -2.23 -0.65
C GLY A 208 -3.17 -2.63 -0.80
N SER A 209 -2.26 -1.68 -0.54
CA SER A 209 -0.85 -1.97 -0.32
C SER A 209 -0.65 -2.69 1.02
N GLY A 210 0.51 -3.30 1.24
CA GLY A 210 0.82 -3.91 2.55
C GLY A 210 0.70 -2.94 3.73
N SER A 211 1.03 -1.65 3.52
CA SER A 211 0.85 -0.61 4.54
C SER A 211 -0.62 -0.24 4.77
N MET A 212 -1.42 -0.16 3.70
CA MET A 212 -2.87 0.04 3.82
C MET A 212 -3.55 -1.13 4.52
N MET A 213 -3.20 -2.37 4.14
CA MET A 213 -3.70 -3.58 4.79
C MET A 213 -3.32 -3.61 6.26
N ALA A 214 -2.07 -3.31 6.61
CA ALA A 214 -1.64 -3.28 8.01
C ALA A 214 -2.45 -2.28 8.85
N ALA A 215 -2.64 -1.07 8.32
CA ALA A 215 -3.34 0.00 9.02
C ALA A 215 -4.84 -0.25 9.15
N SER A 216 -5.44 -0.80 8.09
CA SER A 216 -6.83 -1.24 8.06
C SER A 216 -7.08 -2.42 9.01
N ALA A 217 -6.26 -3.46 8.96
CA ALA A 217 -6.41 -4.64 9.80
C ALA A 217 -6.26 -4.30 11.29
N ALA A 218 -5.32 -3.41 11.65
CA ALA A 218 -5.19 -2.92 13.01
C ALA A 218 -6.48 -2.26 13.52
N SER A 219 -7.14 -1.46 12.67
CA SER A 219 -8.38 -0.77 13.02
C SER A 219 -9.54 -1.76 13.25
N ILE A 220 -9.60 -2.82 12.46
CA ILE A 220 -10.60 -3.89 12.61
C ILE A 220 -10.32 -4.72 13.88
N VAL A 221 -9.07 -5.12 14.11
CA VAL A 221 -8.65 -5.87 15.32
C VAL A 221 -9.03 -5.11 16.60
N ALA A 222 -8.88 -3.80 16.63
CA ALA A 222 -9.27 -3.02 17.78
C ALA A 222 -10.78 -2.98 18.03
N ALA A 223 -11.59 -3.03 16.96
CA ALA A 223 -13.04 -3.15 17.07
C ALA A 223 -13.49 -4.58 17.42
N TYR A 224 -12.66 -5.59 17.13
CA TYR A 224 -12.93 -7.02 17.34
C TYR A 224 -11.69 -7.77 17.88
N PRO A 225 -11.28 -7.54 19.15
CA PRO A 225 -10.04 -8.12 19.68
C PRO A 225 -10.06 -9.65 19.78
N ALA A 226 -11.24 -10.24 19.94
CA ALA A 226 -11.41 -11.70 20.03
C ALA A 226 -11.02 -12.42 18.72
N ASP A 227 -11.24 -11.77 17.57
CA ASP A 227 -11.01 -12.35 16.25
C ASP A 227 -9.64 -11.96 15.66
N GLN A 228 -8.74 -11.40 16.48
CA GLN A 228 -7.47 -10.82 16.03
C GLN A 228 -6.69 -11.76 15.11
N GLU A 229 -6.54 -13.04 15.50
CA GLU A 229 -5.71 -13.97 14.74
C GLU A 229 -6.31 -14.25 13.35
N ALA A 230 -7.63 -14.40 13.29
CA ALA A 230 -8.37 -14.67 12.06
C ALA A 230 -8.42 -13.43 11.15
N ILE A 231 -8.65 -12.23 11.70
CA ILE A 231 -8.61 -10.96 10.96
C ILE A 231 -7.24 -10.77 10.29
N LEU A 232 -6.16 -10.92 11.05
CA LEU A 232 -4.81 -10.73 10.52
C LEU A 232 -4.45 -11.77 9.46
N GLY A 233 -4.83 -13.03 9.69
CA GLY A 233 -4.63 -14.10 8.69
C GLY A 233 -5.42 -13.85 7.41
N MET A 234 -6.68 -13.44 7.55
CA MET A 234 -7.59 -13.19 6.44
C MET A 234 -7.15 -11.99 5.59
N ALA A 235 -6.78 -10.88 6.23
CA ALA A 235 -6.25 -9.70 5.57
C ALA A 235 -4.92 -9.97 4.86
N ALA A 236 -4.04 -10.78 5.46
CA ALA A 236 -2.77 -11.15 4.86
C ALA A 236 -2.95 -12.00 3.59
N VAL A 237 -3.84 -13.00 3.62
CA VAL A 237 -4.14 -13.83 2.47
C VAL A 237 -4.83 -13.03 1.37
N SER A 238 -5.81 -12.19 1.73
CA SER A 238 -6.44 -11.26 0.79
C SER A 238 -5.39 -10.38 0.09
N ASN A 239 -4.47 -9.78 0.84
CA ASN A 239 -3.41 -8.95 0.27
C ASN A 239 -2.44 -9.71 -0.62
N LEU A 240 -2.10 -10.95 -0.27
CA LEU A 240 -1.27 -11.80 -1.12
C LEU A 240 -1.97 -12.09 -2.44
N ILE A 241 -3.26 -12.45 -2.40
CA ILE A 241 -4.06 -12.74 -3.59
C ILE A 241 -4.13 -11.50 -4.48
N THR A 242 -4.48 -10.33 -3.95
CA THR A 242 -4.49 -9.08 -4.72
C THR A 242 -3.10 -8.75 -5.30
N THR A 243 -2.03 -9.02 -4.56
CA THR A 243 -0.65 -8.77 -5.04
C THR A 243 -0.26 -9.69 -6.20
N VAL A 244 -0.68 -10.95 -6.18
CA VAL A 244 -0.29 -11.95 -7.19
C VAL A 244 -1.30 -12.02 -8.34
N LEU A 245 -2.56 -12.27 -8.01
CA LEU A 245 -3.65 -12.42 -8.98
C LEU A 245 -4.08 -11.07 -9.57
N GLY A 246 -4.04 -9.99 -8.78
CA GLY A 246 -4.47 -8.67 -9.21
C GLY A 246 -3.69 -8.13 -10.42
N VAL A 247 -2.46 -8.59 -10.65
CA VAL A 247 -1.69 -8.26 -11.88
C VAL A 247 -2.36 -8.86 -13.11
N TYR A 248 -2.71 -10.16 -13.08
CA TYR A 248 -3.36 -10.83 -14.20
C TYR A 248 -4.76 -10.27 -14.45
N VAL A 249 -5.53 -10.06 -13.37
CA VAL A 249 -6.85 -9.43 -13.43
C VAL A 249 -6.72 -8.00 -13.98
N GLY A 250 -5.68 -7.27 -13.58
CA GLY A 250 -5.34 -5.93 -14.07
C GLY A 250 -5.13 -5.89 -15.59
N ILE A 251 -4.29 -6.79 -16.11
CA ILE A 251 -3.95 -6.86 -17.55
C ILE A 251 -5.17 -7.26 -18.38
N TYR A 252 -5.83 -8.35 -18.01
CA TYR A 252 -6.82 -9.00 -18.88
C TYR A 252 -8.25 -8.48 -18.68
N ILE A 253 -8.56 -7.90 -17.52
CA ILE A 253 -9.94 -7.50 -17.18
C ILE A 253 -10.00 -6.02 -16.85
N ALA A 254 -9.30 -5.55 -15.82
CA ALA A 254 -9.48 -4.23 -15.25
C ALA A 254 -9.13 -3.11 -16.23
N LEU A 255 -7.93 -3.16 -16.82
CA LEU A 255 -7.45 -2.12 -17.73
C LEU A 255 -8.26 -2.06 -19.05
N PRO A 256 -8.60 -3.19 -19.71
CA PRO A 256 -9.52 -3.17 -20.85
C PRO A 256 -10.92 -2.67 -20.49
N LEU A 257 -11.45 -3.04 -19.33
CA LEU A 257 -12.79 -2.62 -18.90
C LEU A 257 -12.84 -1.12 -18.60
N ALA A 258 -11.85 -0.59 -17.88
CA ALA A 258 -11.71 0.83 -17.62
C ALA A 258 -11.62 1.65 -18.92
N ASP A 259 -10.84 1.20 -19.90
CA ASP A 259 -10.72 1.85 -21.20
C ASP A 259 -12.05 1.88 -21.97
N LYS A 260 -12.79 0.76 -21.97
CA LYS A 260 -14.12 0.68 -22.59
C LYS A 260 -15.13 1.58 -21.89
N PHE A 261 -15.14 1.58 -20.56
CA PHE A 261 -16.10 2.37 -19.79
C PHE A 261 -15.82 3.87 -19.92
N TYR A 262 -14.55 4.28 -19.90
CA TYR A 262 -14.14 5.64 -20.19
C TYR A 262 -14.66 6.10 -21.55
N LYS A 263 -14.43 5.33 -22.62
CA LYS A 263 -14.93 5.63 -23.98
C LYS A 263 -16.46 5.72 -24.03
N ALA A 264 -17.17 4.86 -23.30
CA ALA A 264 -18.62 4.91 -23.23
C ALA A 264 -19.12 6.23 -22.60
N LEU A 265 -18.46 6.70 -21.53
CA LEU A 265 -18.80 7.95 -20.85
C LEU A 265 -18.38 9.20 -21.64
N THR A 266 -17.27 9.14 -22.38
CA THR A 266 -16.78 10.28 -23.19
C THR A 266 -17.36 10.31 -24.61
N ARG A 267 -18.07 9.28 -25.06
CA ARG A 267 -18.60 9.16 -26.43
C ARG A 267 -19.34 10.41 -26.91
N LYS A 268 -20.18 11.02 -26.07
CA LYS A 268 -20.94 12.23 -26.44
C LYS A 268 -20.04 13.48 -26.51
N GLN A 269 -19.01 13.56 -25.67
CA GLN A 269 -18.04 14.66 -25.70
C GLN A 269 -17.13 14.54 -26.92
N GLU A 270 -16.65 13.34 -27.23
CA GLU A 270 -15.85 13.04 -28.42
C GLU A 270 -16.67 13.28 -29.70
N ALA A 271 -17.93 12.84 -29.75
CA ALA A 271 -18.81 13.12 -30.88
C ALA A 271 -19.09 14.62 -31.05
N ARG A 272 -19.23 15.38 -29.95
CA ARG A 272 -19.44 16.84 -30.00
C ARG A 272 -18.17 17.59 -30.41
N GLN A 273 -16.99 17.15 -29.98
CA GLN A 273 -15.71 17.66 -30.42
C GLN A 273 -15.47 17.34 -31.91
N ALA A 274 -15.73 16.10 -32.33
CA ALA A 274 -15.64 15.70 -33.72
C ALA A 274 -16.62 16.48 -34.60
N ALA A 275 -17.87 16.67 -34.15
CA ALA A 275 -18.88 17.46 -34.86
C ALA A 275 -18.48 18.94 -34.98
N ALA A 276 -17.89 19.53 -33.92
CA ALA A 276 -17.37 20.90 -33.95
C ALA A 276 -16.17 21.04 -34.89
N VAL A 277 -15.34 20.00 -34.99
CA VAL A 277 -14.21 19.93 -35.93
C VAL A 277 -14.69 19.79 -37.37
N THR A 278 -15.72 18.97 -37.65
CA THR A 278 -16.30 18.79 -39.00
C THR A 278 -17.21 19.94 -39.45
N ALA A 279 -17.68 20.79 -38.53
CA ALA A 279 -18.35 22.06 -38.87
C ALA A 279 -17.35 23.13 -39.33
N GLY A 280 -16.05 22.91 -39.07
CA GLY A 280 -14.94 23.51 -39.83
C GLY A 280 -14.42 22.53 -40.89
N ALA A 281 -13.60 23.00 -41.84
CA ALA A 281 -12.96 22.16 -42.87
C ALA A 281 -12.30 20.90 -42.26
N PRO A 282 -12.20 19.77 -43.00
CA PRO A 282 -11.69 18.52 -42.44
C PRO A 282 -10.32 18.77 -41.80
N ALA A 283 -10.24 18.64 -40.47
CA ALA A 283 -9.00 18.85 -39.76
C ALA A 283 -8.05 17.69 -40.05
N GLU A 284 -7.23 17.83 -41.08
CA GLU A 284 -5.89 17.25 -41.03
C GLU A 284 -5.26 17.68 -39.70
N ARG A 285 -4.59 16.74 -39.01
CA ARG A 285 -3.88 17.04 -37.75
C ARG A 285 -3.02 18.28 -37.97
N THR A 286 -3.39 19.39 -37.34
CA THR A 286 -2.68 20.64 -37.58
C THR A 286 -1.33 20.57 -36.88
N ALA A 287 -0.33 21.33 -37.37
CA ALA A 287 0.96 21.46 -36.68
C ALA A 287 0.76 21.87 -35.20
N ALA A 288 -0.23 22.70 -34.91
CA ALA A 288 -0.58 23.12 -33.55
C ALA A 288 -1.11 21.97 -32.66
N ASP A 289 -1.79 20.97 -33.22
CA ASP A 289 -2.24 19.80 -32.47
C ASP A 289 -1.06 18.86 -32.14
N LEU A 290 -0.15 18.68 -33.10
CA LEU A 290 1.09 17.93 -32.91
C LEU A 290 1.99 18.58 -31.86
N ASP A 291 2.12 19.91 -31.88
CA ASP A 291 2.88 20.68 -30.90
C ASP A 291 2.30 20.55 -29.49
N ARG A 292 0.96 20.56 -29.36
CA ARG A 292 0.28 20.34 -28.07
C ARG A 292 0.50 18.93 -27.53
N GLU A 293 0.39 17.91 -28.39
CA GLU A 293 0.65 16.52 -28.00
C GLU A 293 2.11 16.33 -27.57
N ALA A 294 3.06 16.93 -28.29
CA ALA A 294 4.48 16.90 -27.95
C ALA A 294 4.77 17.60 -26.61
N ALA A 295 4.18 18.78 -26.39
CA ALA A 295 4.30 19.49 -25.12
C ALA A 295 3.71 18.69 -23.94
N GLN A 296 2.55 18.05 -24.12
CA GLN A 296 1.95 17.19 -23.11
C GLN A 296 2.82 15.96 -22.79
N ALA A 297 3.36 15.31 -23.82
CA ALA A 297 4.28 14.18 -23.66
C ALA A 297 5.56 14.58 -22.91
N GLU A 298 6.11 15.78 -23.18
CA GLU A 298 7.26 16.29 -22.45
C GLU A 298 6.92 16.59 -20.98
N GLU A 299 5.74 17.16 -20.69
CA GLU A 299 5.28 17.36 -19.32
C GLU A 299 5.14 16.02 -18.57
N ASN A 300 4.55 15.02 -19.23
CA ASN A 300 4.41 13.66 -18.71
C ASN A 300 5.77 13.03 -18.43
N ARG A 301 6.73 13.19 -19.35
CA ARG A 301 8.11 12.72 -19.17
C ARG A 301 8.77 13.37 -17.97
N ARG A 302 8.69 14.70 -17.83
CA ARG A 302 9.24 15.43 -16.68
C ARG A 302 8.60 14.98 -15.37
N PHE A 303 7.28 14.74 -15.36
CA PHE A 303 6.60 14.20 -14.19
C PHE A 303 7.08 12.79 -13.83
N ARG A 304 7.17 11.89 -14.82
CA ARG A 304 7.74 10.54 -14.67
C ARG A 304 9.16 10.59 -14.11
N GLU A 305 10.03 11.43 -14.65
CA GLU A 305 11.41 11.59 -14.19
C GLU A 305 11.48 12.07 -12.73
N ARG A 306 10.62 13.01 -12.32
CA ARG A 306 10.52 13.44 -10.91
C ARG A 306 10.03 12.33 -9.99
N VAL A 307 9.02 11.56 -10.40
CA VAL A 307 8.55 10.40 -9.63
C VAL A 307 9.67 9.35 -9.53
N ALA A 308 10.37 9.06 -10.62
CA ALA A 308 11.49 8.12 -10.64
C ALA A 308 12.67 8.60 -9.78
N GLU A 309 12.94 9.91 -9.73
CA GLU A 309 13.94 10.49 -8.84
C GLU A 309 13.52 10.41 -7.37
N SER A 310 12.24 10.65 -7.05
CA SER A 310 11.73 10.53 -5.68
C SER A 310 11.68 9.07 -5.20
N SER A 311 11.26 8.15 -6.07
CA SER A 311 11.13 6.71 -5.80
C SER A 311 12.42 5.93 -6.11
N ALA A 312 13.50 6.63 -6.42
CA ALA A 312 14.83 6.08 -6.64
C ALA A 312 15.24 5.13 -5.51
N ALA A 313 15.35 3.84 -5.81
CA ALA A 313 15.76 2.84 -4.82
C ALA A 313 17.19 3.10 -4.35
N ILE A 314 17.37 3.17 -3.02
CA ILE A 314 18.69 3.13 -2.37
C ILE A 314 18.94 1.69 -1.93
N ARG A 315 20.07 1.12 -2.34
CA ARG A 315 20.46 -0.22 -1.90
C ARG A 315 20.97 -0.17 -0.47
N LEU A 316 20.29 -0.88 0.42
CA LEU A 316 20.74 -1.11 1.78
C LEU A 316 21.39 -2.49 1.91
N PRO A 317 22.53 -2.62 2.62
CA PRO A 317 23.03 -3.92 3.02
C PRO A 317 21.98 -4.63 3.88
N LEU A 318 21.64 -5.87 3.51
CA LEU A 318 20.59 -6.65 4.19
C LEU A 318 20.85 -6.79 5.69
N TRP A 319 22.09 -7.05 6.09
CA TRP A 319 22.48 -7.15 7.49
C TRP A 319 22.16 -5.85 8.25
N LEU A 320 22.45 -4.69 7.65
CA LEU A 320 22.22 -3.40 8.27
C LEU A 320 20.72 -3.12 8.42
N SER A 321 19.92 -3.32 7.36
CA SER A 321 18.47 -3.11 7.41
C SER A 321 17.79 -4.05 8.39
N LEU A 322 18.18 -5.33 8.43
CA LEU A 322 17.56 -6.32 9.30
C LEU A 322 17.94 -6.09 10.77
N SER A 323 19.22 -5.79 11.06
CA SER A 323 19.64 -5.47 12.42
C SER A 323 18.94 -4.21 12.94
N VAL A 324 18.84 -3.17 12.12
CA VAL A 324 18.13 -1.93 12.48
C VAL A 324 16.66 -2.20 12.76
N LEU A 325 15.97 -2.94 11.90
CA LEU A 325 14.56 -3.24 12.08
C LEU A 325 14.30 -4.20 13.25
N ALA A 326 15.22 -5.12 13.53
CA ALA A 326 15.17 -5.97 14.71
C ALA A 326 15.27 -5.14 15.99
N VAL A 327 16.24 -4.21 16.07
CA VAL A 327 16.39 -3.32 17.23
C VAL A 327 15.15 -2.43 17.40
N LEU A 328 14.67 -1.81 16.32
CA LEU A 328 13.45 -1.01 16.32
C LEU A 328 12.23 -1.81 16.79
N GLY A 329 12.07 -3.01 16.24
CA GLY A 329 10.96 -3.90 16.53
C GLY A 329 10.98 -4.41 17.97
N ILE A 330 12.11 -4.96 18.43
CA ILE A 330 12.27 -5.44 19.80
C ILE A 330 12.07 -4.30 20.79
N GLY A 331 12.64 -3.12 20.53
CA GLY A 331 12.51 -1.97 21.43
C GLY A 331 11.07 -1.47 21.54
N THR A 332 10.36 -1.35 20.41
CA THR A 332 8.94 -0.94 20.41
C THR A 332 8.03 -1.98 21.04
N ALA A 333 8.24 -3.27 20.73
CA ALA A 333 7.52 -4.38 21.35
C ALA A 333 7.75 -4.45 22.86
N SER A 334 8.98 -4.20 23.34
CA SER A 334 9.30 -4.19 24.77
C SER A 334 8.57 -3.06 25.51
N VAL A 335 8.46 -1.89 24.89
CA VAL A 335 7.69 -0.77 25.46
C VAL A 335 6.19 -1.06 25.45
N ALA A 336 5.68 -1.66 24.36
CA ALA A 336 4.29 -2.10 24.29
C ALA A 336 3.96 -3.15 25.38
N ALA A 337 4.87 -4.10 25.61
CA ALA A 337 4.76 -5.14 26.63
C ALA A 337 5.07 -4.66 28.06
N LYS A 338 5.46 -3.39 28.25
CA LYS A 338 5.93 -2.82 29.53
C LYS A 338 7.08 -3.62 30.19
N GLY A 339 7.86 -4.33 29.39
CA GLY A 339 8.94 -5.19 29.87
C GLY A 339 9.73 -5.83 28.72
N PHE A 340 10.97 -6.20 29.01
CA PHE A 340 11.82 -6.94 28.07
C PHE A 340 11.73 -8.43 28.38
N SER A 341 11.45 -9.24 27.36
CA SER A 341 11.47 -10.70 27.45
C SER A 341 12.36 -11.32 26.38
N LEU A 342 13.05 -12.41 26.74
CA LEU A 342 13.84 -13.18 25.79
C LEU A 342 12.96 -13.84 24.72
N ASP A 343 11.68 -14.06 25.02
CA ASP A 343 10.73 -14.63 24.07
C ASP A 343 10.43 -13.69 22.90
N ILE A 344 10.42 -12.36 23.12
CA ILE A 344 10.29 -11.36 22.03
C ILE A 344 11.50 -11.48 21.11
N VAL A 345 12.71 -11.59 21.67
CA VAL A 345 13.94 -11.74 20.90
C VAL A 345 13.93 -13.03 20.09
N ALA A 346 13.47 -14.14 20.68
CA ALA A 346 13.31 -15.42 20.00
C ALA A 346 12.31 -15.33 18.85
N GLY A 347 11.16 -14.68 19.05
CA GLY A 347 10.16 -14.45 18.00
C GLY A 347 10.71 -13.65 16.83
N TYR A 348 11.43 -12.55 17.09
CA TYR A 348 12.12 -11.79 16.05
C TYR A 348 13.21 -12.61 15.35
N ALA A 349 13.95 -13.45 16.06
CA ALA A 349 14.96 -14.33 15.46
C ALA A 349 14.34 -15.32 14.47
N VAL A 350 13.20 -15.94 14.83
CA VAL A 350 12.44 -16.84 13.94
C VAL A 350 11.98 -16.09 12.68
N MET A 351 11.37 -14.91 12.84
CA MET A 351 10.93 -14.09 11.71
C MET A 351 12.09 -13.65 10.81
N LEU A 352 13.22 -13.24 11.39
CA LEU A 352 14.43 -12.86 10.63
C LEU A 352 14.99 -14.05 9.85
N GLY A 353 15.03 -15.24 10.47
CA GLY A 353 15.42 -16.48 9.79
C GLY A 353 14.53 -16.78 8.59
N LEU A 354 13.20 -16.68 8.76
CA LEU A 354 12.23 -16.85 7.67
C LEU A 354 12.45 -15.84 6.53
N VAL A 355 12.66 -14.57 6.85
CA VAL A 355 12.91 -13.52 5.86
C VAL A 355 14.22 -13.77 5.11
N LEU A 356 15.30 -14.09 5.82
CA LEU A 356 16.60 -14.38 5.22
C LEU A 356 16.55 -15.59 4.27
N LEU A 357 15.94 -16.68 4.72
CA LEU A 357 15.73 -17.88 3.91
C LEU A 357 14.93 -17.55 2.65
N SER A 358 13.84 -16.81 2.80
CA SER A 358 12.96 -16.45 1.68
C SER A 358 13.63 -15.52 0.68
N ILE A 359 14.45 -14.57 1.13
CA ILE A 359 15.26 -13.71 0.25
C ILE A 359 16.31 -14.55 -0.49
N ALA A 360 16.96 -15.50 0.17
CA ALA A 360 17.93 -16.39 -0.46
C ALA A 360 17.27 -17.26 -1.55
N LEU A 361 16.10 -17.83 -1.27
CA LEU A 361 15.32 -18.62 -2.23
C LEU A 361 14.79 -17.77 -3.40
N ALA A 362 14.34 -16.55 -3.14
CA ALA A 362 13.93 -15.62 -4.20
C ALA A 362 15.10 -15.28 -5.14
N LYS A 363 16.30 -15.08 -4.59
CA LYS A 363 17.51 -14.85 -5.40
C LYS A 363 17.93 -16.08 -6.20
N ALA A 364 17.79 -17.27 -5.61
CA ALA A 364 18.13 -18.53 -6.28
C ALA A 364 17.17 -18.86 -7.42
N THR A 365 15.86 -18.67 -7.21
CA THR A 365 14.83 -18.99 -8.20
C THR A 365 14.59 -17.89 -9.24
N ARG A 366 14.89 -16.62 -8.91
CA ARG A 366 14.75 -15.40 -9.74
C ARG A 366 13.35 -15.09 -10.30
N LYS A 367 12.41 -16.05 -10.26
CA LYS A 367 11.05 -15.95 -10.79
C LYS A 367 10.00 -15.64 -9.72
N ILE A 368 10.25 -16.07 -8.49
CA ILE A 368 9.28 -15.97 -7.39
C ILE A 368 9.74 -14.89 -6.42
N SER A 369 8.82 -14.01 -6.01
CA SER A 369 9.13 -12.92 -5.08
C SER A 369 9.36 -13.44 -3.66
N ALA A 370 10.16 -12.71 -2.87
CA ALA A 370 10.41 -13.06 -1.47
C ALA A 370 9.11 -13.10 -0.65
N ILE A 371 8.13 -12.24 -0.94
CA ILE A 371 6.83 -12.21 -0.25
C ILE A 371 6.09 -13.54 -0.40
N VAL A 372 6.11 -14.14 -1.60
CA VAL A 372 5.48 -15.45 -1.84
C VAL A 372 6.18 -16.52 -1.02
N PHE A 373 7.53 -16.55 -1.00
CA PHE A 373 8.27 -17.50 -0.17
C PHE A 373 8.00 -17.33 1.33
N ILE A 374 8.04 -16.08 1.83
CA ILE A 374 7.76 -15.79 3.24
C ILE A 374 6.38 -16.31 3.62
N THR A 375 5.38 -16.03 2.78
CA THR A 375 4.00 -16.40 3.07
C THR A 375 3.80 -17.91 3.01
N THR A 376 4.31 -18.59 1.97
CA THR A 376 4.16 -20.04 1.81
C THR A 376 4.93 -20.82 2.88
N ILE A 377 6.20 -20.49 3.10
CA ILE A 377 7.02 -21.18 4.10
C ILE A 377 6.49 -20.87 5.51
N GLY A 378 6.18 -19.60 5.79
CA GLY A 378 5.62 -19.16 7.07
C GLY A 378 4.28 -19.85 7.37
N ALA A 379 3.37 -19.93 6.40
CA ALA A 379 2.10 -20.64 6.55
C ALA A 379 2.30 -22.14 6.80
N TYR A 380 3.27 -22.77 6.11
CA TYR A 380 3.57 -24.18 6.30
C TYR A 380 4.15 -24.48 7.69
N ILE A 381 5.20 -23.75 8.12
CA ILE A 381 5.86 -24.00 9.41
C ILE A 381 4.98 -23.61 10.62
N SER A 382 3.99 -22.75 10.41
CA SER A 382 2.99 -22.40 11.43
C SER A 382 1.73 -23.29 11.38
N SER A 383 1.60 -24.13 10.36
CA SER A 383 0.43 -25.00 10.19
C SER A 383 0.39 -26.13 11.23
N PRO A 384 -0.80 -26.66 11.56
CA PRO A 384 -0.94 -27.82 12.45
C PRO A 384 -0.19 -29.08 11.99
N TRP A 385 0.21 -29.14 10.71
CA TRP A 385 0.88 -30.29 10.11
C TRP A 385 2.39 -30.30 10.32
N PHE A 386 2.98 -29.17 10.74
CA PHE A 386 4.41 -29.07 10.94
C PHE A 386 4.81 -29.48 12.37
N PHE A 387 5.79 -30.38 12.48
CA PHE A 387 6.18 -31.02 13.74
C PHE A 387 6.61 -30.05 14.86
N ALA A 388 7.15 -28.88 14.49
CA ALA A 388 7.59 -27.85 15.44
C ALA A 388 6.70 -26.59 15.43
N ALA A 389 5.46 -26.69 14.92
CA ALA A 389 4.55 -25.54 14.81
C ALA A 389 4.22 -24.93 16.18
N GLY A 390 3.99 -25.74 17.21
CA GLY A 390 3.64 -25.25 18.56
C GLY A 390 4.67 -24.27 19.14
N PRO A 391 5.94 -24.69 19.31
CA PRO A 391 7.01 -23.82 19.80
C PRO A 391 7.24 -22.58 18.91
N LEU A 392 7.19 -22.74 17.57
CA LEU A 392 7.39 -21.62 16.65
C LEU A 392 6.25 -20.59 16.74
N ASN A 393 5.00 -21.05 16.78
CA ASN A 393 3.83 -20.20 16.93
C ASN A 393 3.86 -19.48 18.28
N ALA A 394 4.23 -20.16 19.37
CA ALA A 394 4.38 -19.54 20.68
C ALA A 394 5.45 -18.43 20.66
N ALA A 395 6.61 -18.69 20.05
CA ALA A 395 7.69 -17.71 19.93
C ALA A 395 7.27 -16.49 19.10
N VAL A 396 6.61 -16.68 17.95
CA VAL A 396 6.21 -15.55 17.08
C VAL A 396 5.00 -14.79 17.64
N LYS A 397 4.13 -15.44 18.42
CA LYS A 397 2.98 -14.80 19.06
C LYS A 397 3.37 -13.71 20.05
N THR A 398 4.55 -13.79 20.66
CA THR A 398 5.09 -12.73 21.54
C THR A 398 5.44 -11.45 20.79
N VAL A 399 5.62 -11.54 19.47
CA VAL A 399 5.86 -10.39 18.61
C VAL A 399 4.52 -9.75 18.27
N ASP A 400 4.28 -8.58 18.84
CA ASP A 400 3.07 -7.81 18.61
C ASP A 400 3.04 -7.22 17.19
N PHE A 401 1.91 -7.42 16.50
CA PHE A 401 1.67 -6.91 15.14
C PHE A 401 1.66 -5.38 15.12
N LEU A 402 1.04 -4.74 16.12
CA LEU A 402 0.90 -3.28 16.16
C LEU A 402 2.29 -2.61 16.30
N SER A 403 3.22 -3.24 17.01
CA SER A 403 4.59 -2.77 17.18
C SER A 403 5.35 -2.72 15.86
N ILE A 404 5.33 -3.81 15.07
CA ILE A 404 5.94 -3.82 13.72
C ILE A 404 5.27 -2.79 12.82
N ALA A 405 3.93 -2.73 12.84
CA ALA A 405 3.18 -1.80 12.02
C ALA A 405 3.48 -0.34 12.39
N THR A 406 3.70 -0.04 13.67
CA THR A 406 4.10 1.29 14.18
C THR A 406 5.47 1.68 13.64
N VAL A 407 6.46 0.79 13.70
CA VAL A 407 7.79 1.06 13.13
C VAL A 407 7.70 1.28 11.62
N MET A 408 6.99 0.40 10.91
CA MET A 408 6.83 0.48 9.46
C MET A 408 6.14 1.80 9.04
N LEU A 409 5.03 2.17 9.67
CA LEU A 409 4.29 3.38 9.33
C LEU A 409 5.04 4.66 9.74
N THR A 410 5.81 4.62 10.82
CA THR A 410 6.70 5.75 11.19
C THR A 410 7.77 5.97 10.13
N LEU A 411 8.42 4.91 9.67
CA LEU A 411 9.38 4.98 8.56
C LEU A 411 8.71 5.42 7.26
N ALA A 412 7.47 4.97 7.00
CA ALA A 412 6.69 5.42 5.86
C ALA A 412 6.48 6.93 5.93
N GLY A 413 6.00 7.45 7.06
CA GLY A 413 5.81 8.88 7.28
C GLY A 413 7.08 9.69 7.07
N LEU A 414 8.21 9.24 7.65
CA LEU A 414 9.52 9.87 7.46
C LEU A 414 10.01 9.89 6.00
N SER A 415 9.47 9.01 5.17
CA SER A 415 9.78 8.93 3.74
C SER A 415 8.84 9.73 2.84
N LEU A 416 7.72 10.28 3.34
CA LEU A 416 6.70 10.93 2.50
C LEU A 416 7.06 12.36 2.08
N GLY A 417 7.94 13.06 2.82
CA GLY A 417 8.28 14.46 2.54
C GLY A 417 8.81 14.69 1.10
N LYS A 418 9.51 13.71 0.53
CA LYS A 418 10.04 13.72 -0.84
C LYS A 418 8.94 13.68 -1.90
N ASP A 419 7.77 13.15 -1.56
CA ASP A 419 6.64 12.97 -2.47
C ASP A 419 5.65 14.15 -2.41
N ILE A 420 5.73 15.03 -1.39
CA ILE A 420 4.88 16.23 -1.29
C ILE A 420 5.04 17.18 -2.49
N PRO A 421 6.25 17.46 -3.03
CA PRO A 421 6.38 18.23 -4.26
C PRO A 421 5.70 17.59 -5.48
N LEU A 422 5.58 16.25 -5.52
CA LEU A 422 4.90 15.54 -6.59
C LEU A 422 3.39 15.78 -6.52
N LEU A 423 2.81 15.80 -5.32
CA LEU A 423 1.38 16.10 -5.10
C LEU A 423 0.96 17.43 -5.76
N LYS A 424 1.79 18.47 -5.64
CA LYS A 424 1.53 19.78 -6.26
C LYS A 424 1.45 19.71 -7.79
N ASN A 425 2.13 18.75 -8.42
CA ASN A 425 2.18 18.57 -9.87
C ASN A 425 1.10 17.62 -10.41
N ILE A 426 0.50 16.78 -9.56
CA ILE A 426 -0.53 15.81 -9.96
C ILE A 426 -1.88 16.49 -10.21
N GLY A 427 -2.13 17.63 -9.55
CA GLY A 427 -3.39 18.35 -9.61
C GLY A 427 -4.40 17.84 -8.59
N TRP A 428 -5.21 18.74 -8.05
CA TRP A 428 -6.14 18.46 -6.94
C TRP A 428 -7.18 17.38 -7.25
N LYS A 429 -7.48 17.15 -8.53
CA LYS A 429 -8.51 16.20 -9.01
C LYS A 429 -8.22 14.76 -8.58
N ILE A 430 -6.95 14.38 -8.40
CA ILE A 430 -6.60 13.02 -7.95
C ILE A 430 -7.09 12.74 -6.54
N ILE A 431 -7.23 13.76 -5.69
CA ILE A 431 -7.55 13.60 -4.27
C ILE A 431 -8.95 12.99 -4.11
N PRO A 432 -10.04 13.61 -4.60
CA PRO A 432 -11.37 13.02 -4.48
C PRO A 432 -11.48 11.67 -5.23
N VAL A 433 -10.81 11.52 -6.37
CA VAL A 433 -10.82 10.26 -7.14
C VAL A 433 -10.17 9.12 -6.36
N GLY A 434 -8.99 9.36 -5.78
CA GLY A 434 -8.26 8.37 -5.01
C GLY A 434 -8.96 8.02 -3.70
N LEU A 435 -9.60 8.99 -3.03
CA LEU A 435 -10.44 8.71 -1.85
C LEU A 435 -11.61 7.79 -2.23
N VAL A 436 -12.34 8.12 -3.31
CA VAL A 436 -13.44 7.26 -3.79
C VAL A 436 -12.94 5.90 -4.23
N ALA A 437 -11.79 5.81 -4.91
CA ALA A 437 -11.20 4.54 -5.32
C ALA A 437 -10.91 3.65 -4.11
N ILE A 438 -10.25 4.18 -3.07
CA ILE A 438 -9.95 3.43 -1.84
C ILE A 438 -11.24 3.02 -1.13
N THR A 439 -12.20 3.94 -0.98
CA THR A 439 -13.48 3.64 -0.33
C THR A 439 -14.26 2.57 -1.08
N ALA A 440 -14.38 2.71 -2.40
CA ALA A 440 -15.10 1.77 -3.24
C ALA A 440 -14.45 0.40 -3.23
N SER A 441 -13.11 0.33 -3.38
CA SER A 441 -12.37 -0.93 -3.30
C SER A 441 -12.63 -1.64 -1.97
N PHE A 442 -12.45 -0.93 -0.85
CA PHE A 442 -12.66 -1.50 0.48
C PHE A 442 -14.11 -1.99 0.67
N LEU A 443 -15.09 -1.10 0.46
CA LEU A 443 -16.49 -1.41 0.74
C LEU A 443 -17.05 -2.50 -0.19
N LEU A 444 -16.80 -2.44 -1.49
CA LEU A 444 -17.32 -3.46 -2.41
C LEU A 444 -16.61 -4.80 -2.21
N SER A 445 -15.32 -4.83 -1.92
CA SER A 445 -14.64 -6.09 -1.56
C SER A 445 -15.18 -6.67 -0.27
N THR A 446 -15.45 -5.85 0.76
CA THR A 446 -16.10 -6.30 2.00
C THR A 446 -17.50 -6.84 1.73
N VAL A 447 -18.34 -6.13 0.97
CA VAL A 447 -19.70 -6.58 0.64
C VAL A 447 -19.67 -7.91 -0.09
N ILE A 448 -18.83 -8.06 -1.12
CA ILE A 448 -18.71 -9.32 -1.85
C ILE A 448 -18.19 -10.43 -0.94
N ALA A 449 -17.22 -10.14 -0.07
CA ALA A 449 -16.72 -11.12 0.89
C ALA A 449 -17.82 -11.59 1.85
N GLU A 450 -18.63 -10.67 2.38
CA GLU A 450 -19.77 -10.96 3.28
C GLU A 450 -20.75 -11.96 2.63
N PHE A 451 -21.18 -11.68 1.40
CA PHE A 451 -22.08 -12.55 0.65
C PHE A 451 -21.43 -13.87 0.26
N ALA A 452 -20.19 -13.85 -0.21
CA ALA A 452 -19.50 -15.04 -0.69
C ALA A 452 -19.10 -16.00 0.45
N LEU A 453 -18.90 -15.48 1.66
CA LEU A 453 -18.71 -16.28 2.88
C LEU A 453 -20.03 -16.78 3.47
N GLY A 454 -21.18 -16.28 3.01
CA GLY A 454 -22.48 -16.61 3.56
C GLY A 454 -22.71 -16.04 4.97
N LEU A 455 -22.06 -14.91 5.29
CA LEU A 455 -22.10 -14.28 6.61
C LEU A 455 -23.19 -13.21 6.73
N TRP A 456 -23.88 -12.90 5.63
CA TRP A 456 -25.02 -12.00 5.62
C TRP A 456 -26.17 -12.56 6.48
N GLN A 457 -26.40 -11.94 7.64
CA GLN A 457 -27.49 -12.28 8.57
C GLN A 457 -28.54 -11.19 8.63
#